data_AF-A0A8J2UAY3-F1
#
_entry.id   AF-A0A8J2UAY3-F1
#
_cell.length_a   1.000
_cell.length_b   1.000
_cell.length_c   1.000
_cell.angle_alpha   90.00
_cell.angle_beta   90.00
_cell.angle_gamma   90.00
#
_symmetry.space_group_name_H-M   'P 1'
#
loop_
_entity.id
_entity.type
_entity.pdbx_description
1 polymer ?
#
loop_
_entity_poly.entity_id
_entity_poly.type
_entity_poly.pdbx_seq_one_letter_code
_entity_poly.pdbx_strand_id
1 'polypeptide(L)'
;MSYIKTLLVTVFMLVAVGCATTEAGSEQARVTPNYNFEQLEQVDRFRPSNNFSMAAWNSQVLLLSDSVKTKYLLILQRPDTGFDFQAPVGIKRFSSYITAGQDRVYALNTVAPVGITIRTIYKLDDKEDLELAKKLVTEAEQAAKAANAE
;
A
#
# COMPACT_ATOMS: atom_id res chain seq x y z
N MET A 1 64.39 35.77 -22.82
CA MET A 1 64.57 35.53 -24.27
C MET A 1 64.77 34.03 -24.49
N SER A 2 63.89 33.45 -25.31
CA SER A 2 63.96 32.18 -26.07
C SER A 2 64.51 30.90 -25.41
N TYR A 3 63.66 29.90 -25.11
CA TYR A 3 63.16 28.81 -25.99
C TYR A 3 64.33 27.93 -26.51
N ILE A 4 64.38 26.61 -26.31
CA ILE A 4 63.66 25.60 -27.11
C ILE A 4 64.04 24.17 -26.63
N LYS A 5 63.01 23.30 -26.47
CA LYS A 5 62.90 21.83 -26.69
C LYS A 5 63.97 20.88 -26.09
N THR A 6 63.61 19.79 -25.42
CA THR A 6 63.02 18.56 -26.03
C THR A 6 62.50 17.67 -24.87
N LEU A 7 61.18 17.56 -24.67
CA LEU A 7 60.31 16.48 -25.15
C LEU A 7 60.84 15.05 -24.82
N LEU A 8 60.43 14.51 -23.68
CA LEU A 8 60.31 13.06 -23.51
C LEU A 8 58.87 12.75 -23.11
N VAL A 9 58.10 12.37 -24.12
CA VAL A 9 56.74 11.84 -24.02
C VAL A 9 56.83 10.53 -23.24
N THR A 10 56.21 10.46 -22.06
CA THR A 10 55.90 9.17 -21.44
C THR A 10 54.40 9.10 -21.19
N VAL A 11 53.83 8.12 -21.86
CA VAL A 11 52.44 7.70 -21.86
C VAL A 11 51.98 7.37 -20.44
N PHE A 12 50.85 7.94 -20.02
CA PHE A 12 50.00 7.30 -19.02
C PHE A 12 48.54 7.48 -19.44
N MET A 13 48.15 6.63 -20.39
CA MET A 13 46.75 6.33 -20.68
C MET A 13 46.30 5.35 -19.61
N LEU A 14 45.49 5.82 -18.65
CA LEU A 14 44.75 4.92 -17.77
C LEU A 14 43.28 5.30 -17.77
N VAL A 15 42.52 4.33 -18.20
CA VAL A 15 41.09 4.28 -18.42
C VAL A 15 40.37 4.28 -17.07
N ALA A 16 39.45 5.22 -16.90
CA ALA A 16 38.20 5.00 -16.20
C ALA A 16 37.24 6.02 -16.82
N VAL A 17 36.51 5.64 -17.88
CA VAL A 17 35.11 5.23 -17.72
C VAL A 17 34.53 5.94 -16.51
N GLY A 18 34.25 7.24 -16.68
CA GLY A 18 33.20 7.86 -15.89
C GLY A 18 31.99 6.97 -16.10
N CYS A 19 31.71 6.11 -15.13
CA CYS A 19 30.40 5.53 -14.99
C CYS A 19 29.45 6.72 -15.08
N ALA A 20 28.67 6.78 -16.15
CA ALA A 20 27.33 7.31 -16.03
C ALA A 20 26.77 6.51 -14.86
N THR A 21 26.80 7.12 -13.67
CA THR A 21 26.09 6.63 -12.51
C THR A 21 24.68 6.54 -13.00
N THR A 22 24.32 5.31 -13.36
CA THR A 22 22.99 4.95 -13.74
C THR A 22 22.17 5.38 -12.55
N GLU A 23 21.26 6.32 -12.73
CA GLU A 23 20.17 6.58 -11.78
C GLU A 23 19.24 5.36 -11.78
N ALA A 24 19.80 4.18 -11.55
CA ALA A 24 19.13 2.94 -11.24
C ALA A 24 19.41 2.71 -9.77
N GLY A 25 18.48 3.15 -8.93
CA GLY A 25 18.52 2.80 -7.51
C GLY A 25 18.41 3.99 -6.59
N SER A 26 17.20 4.54 -6.48
CA SER A 26 16.66 4.93 -5.18
C SER A 26 15.16 5.08 -5.30
N GLU A 27 14.46 3.98 -5.58
CA GLU A 27 13.13 3.84 -5.00
C GLU A 27 13.38 3.68 -3.49
N GLN A 28 13.64 4.81 -2.81
CA GLN A 28 13.74 4.86 -1.35
C GLN A 28 12.52 4.11 -0.84
N ALA A 29 12.76 2.98 -0.17
CA ALA A 29 11.72 2.10 0.31
C ALA A 29 10.84 2.90 1.29
N ARG A 30 9.78 3.51 0.76
CA ARG A 30 8.88 4.34 1.57
C ARG A 30 8.33 3.48 2.69
N VAL A 31 8.46 3.97 3.91
CA VAL A 31 7.86 3.35 5.10
C VAL A 31 6.35 3.31 4.87
N THR A 32 5.77 2.12 4.81
CA THR A 32 4.33 1.93 4.66
C THR A 32 3.65 1.91 6.03
N PRO A 33 2.42 2.43 6.17
CA PRO A 33 1.68 2.36 7.43
C PRO A 33 1.54 0.94 7.96
N ASN A 34 1.76 0.76 9.26
CA ASN A 34 1.51 -0.51 9.95
C ASN A 34 0.07 -0.54 10.48
N TYR A 35 -0.79 -1.31 9.81
CA TYR A 35 -2.19 -1.49 10.19
C TYR A 35 -2.38 -2.79 10.99
N ASN A 36 -1.76 -2.86 12.15
CA ASN A 36 -1.99 -3.89 13.15
C ASN A 36 -2.59 -3.21 14.40
N PHE A 37 -3.85 -3.52 14.72
CA PHE A 37 -4.65 -2.82 15.71
C PHE A 37 -5.08 -3.80 16.79
N GLU A 38 -4.30 -3.89 17.87
CA GLU A 38 -4.58 -4.80 18.99
C GLU A 38 -5.87 -4.45 19.75
N GLN A 39 -6.35 -3.21 19.59
CA GLN A 39 -7.55 -2.70 20.25
C GLN A 39 -8.85 -3.08 19.52
N LEU A 40 -8.77 -3.60 18.30
CA LEU A 40 -9.95 -3.96 17.51
C LEU A 40 -10.08 -5.49 17.42
N GLU A 41 -11.32 -5.99 17.36
CA GLU A 41 -11.59 -7.42 17.17
C GLU A 41 -11.16 -7.85 15.77
N GLN A 42 -10.05 -8.59 15.66
CA GLN A 42 -9.64 -9.22 14.41
C GLN A 42 -10.44 -10.51 14.18
N VAL A 43 -10.96 -10.70 12.97
CA VAL A 43 -11.68 -11.90 12.55
C VAL A 43 -11.04 -12.51 11.30
N ASP A 44 -11.05 -13.84 11.18
CA ASP A 44 -10.49 -14.51 10.00
C ASP A 44 -11.42 -14.40 8.79
N ARG A 45 -12.73 -14.46 9.03
CA ARG A 45 -13.76 -14.43 8.00
C ARG A 45 -15.11 -13.97 8.52
N PHE A 46 -15.95 -13.48 7.63
CA PHE A 46 -17.36 -13.18 7.92
C PHE A 46 -18.24 -13.45 6.69
N ARG A 47 -19.54 -13.64 6.91
CA ARG A 47 -20.51 -13.80 5.83
C ARG A 47 -21.18 -12.45 5.57
N PRO A 48 -20.88 -11.76 4.46
CA PRO A 48 -21.57 -10.51 4.15
C PRO A 48 -23.04 -10.78 3.79
N SER A 49 -23.90 -9.81 4.09
CA SER A 49 -25.23 -9.67 3.54
C SER A 49 -25.18 -9.46 2.02
N ASN A 50 -26.32 -9.50 1.34
CA ASN A 50 -26.36 -9.26 -0.11
C ASN A 50 -26.23 -7.77 -0.49
N ASN A 51 -26.44 -6.86 0.46
CA ASN A 51 -26.57 -5.41 0.22
C ASN A 51 -25.50 -4.59 0.95
N PHE A 52 -24.35 -5.18 1.25
CA PHE A 52 -23.25 -4.44 1.85
C PHE A 52 -22.74 -3.34 0.91
N SER A 53 -22.22 -2.26 1.49
CA SER A 53 -21.50 -1.22 0.75
C SER A 53 -20.04 -1.19 1.13
N MET A 54 -19.21 -0.64 0.25
CA MET A 54 -17.78 -0.45 0.49
C MET A 54 -17.39 1.00 0.24
N ALA A 55 -16.48 1.50 1.06
CA ALA A 55 -15.86 2.81 0.91
C ALA A 55 -14.37 2.70 1.19
N ALA A 56 -13.54 3.29 0.32
CA ALA A 56 -12.12 3.42 0.60
C ALA A 56 -11.89 4.55 1.60
N TRP A 57 -11.10 4.29 2.63
CA TRP A 57 -10.56 5.33 3.53
C TRP A 57 -9.22 5.83 3.02
N ASN A 58 -8.39 4.93 2.50
CA ASN A 58 -7.12 5.24 1.85
C ASN A 58 -6.75 4.12 0.86
N SER A 59 -5.50 4.09 0.39
CA SER A 59 -5.02 3.10 -0.58
C SER A 59 -4.87 1.67 -0.06
N GLN A 60 -5.09 1.41 1.23
CA GLN A 60 -4.95 0.08 1.84
C GLN A 60 -6.11 -0.29 2.76
N VAL A 61 -7.02 0.63 3.04
CA VAL A 61 -8.06 0.46 4.05
C VAL A 61 -9.41 0.69 3.41
N LEU A 62 -10.25 -0.34 3.47
CA LEU A 62 -11.64 -0.27 3.07
C LEU A 62 -12.54 -0.46 4.28
N LEU A 63 -13.60 0.33 4.32
CA LEU A 63 -14.73 0.10 5.21
C LEU A 63 -15.81 -0.65 4.44
N LEU A 64 -16.18 -1.83 4.91
CA LEU A 64 -17.34 -2.57 4.46
C LEU A 64 -18.48 -2.36 5.46
N SER A 65 -19.58 -1.76 5.03
CA SER A 65 -20.79 -1.61 5.85
C SER A 65 -21.78 -2.70 5.50
N ASP A 66 -21.90 -3.71 6.36
CA ASP A 66 -22.78 -4.85 6.13
C ASP A 66 -24.21 -4.59 6.59
N SER A 67 -24.35 -3.86 7.70
CA SER A 67 -25.62 -3.36 8.21
C SER A 67 -25.44 -1.97 8.81
N VAL A 68 -26.51 -1.42 9.39
CA VAL A 68 -26.44 -0.16 10.14
C VAL A 68 -25.48 -0.27 11.33
N LYS A 69 -25.42 -1.45 11.97
CA LYS A 69 -24.64 -1.67 13.19
C LYS A 69 -23.30 -2.37 12.92
N THR A 70 -23.28 -3.28 11.94
CA THR A 70 -22.10 -4.11 11.70
C THR A 70 -21.30 -3.57 10.54
N LYS A 71 -20.04 -3.24 10.82
CA LYS A 71 -19.07 -2.83 9.82
C LYS A 71 -17.81 -3.66 9.95
N TYR A 72 -17.04 -3.71 8.88
CA TYR A 72 -15.76 -4.40 8.85
C TYR A 72 -14.72 -3.48 8.26
N LEU A 73 -13.56 -3.40 8.91
CA LEU A 73 -12.37 -2.75 8.38
C LEU A 73 -11.53 -3.79 7.66
N LEU A 74 -11.41 -3.67 6.35
CA LEU A 74 -10.58 -4.55 5.53
C LEU A 74 -9.24 -3.85 5.28
N ILE A 75 -8.17 -4.46 5.80
CA ILE A 75 -6.80 -4.03 5.51
C ILE A 75 -6.31 -4.85 4.32
N LEU A 76 -5.89 -4.16 3.28
CA LEU A 76 -5.38 -4.74 2.06
C LEU A 76 -3.87 -4.90 2.17
N GLN A 77 -3.36 -5.99 1.59
CA GLN A 77 -1.95 -6.11 1.30
C GLN A 77 -1.53 -4.89 0.44
N ARG A 78 -0.28 -4.41 0.61
CA ARG A 78 0.28 -3.18 -0.04
C ARG A 78 -0.44 -2.85 -1.36
N PRO A 79 -0.89 -1.60 -1.56
CA PRO A 79 -1.59 -1.27 -2.79
C PRO A 79 -0.64 -1.57 -3.95
N ASP A 80 -1.15 -2.28 -4.95
CA ASP A 80 -0.47 -2.31 -6.23
C ASP A 80 -0.45 -0.87 -6.76
N THR A 81 0.66 -0.43 -7.33
CA THR A 81 0.81 0.95 -7.85
C THR A 81 -0.20 1.26 -8.96
N GLY A 82 -0.81 0.22 -9.55
CA GLY A 82 -1.88 0.33 -10.54
C GLY A 82 -3.31 0.28 -9.99
N PHE A 83 -3.55 0.15 -8.68
CA PHE A 83 -4.90 0.08 -8.13
C PHE A 83 -5.46 1.46 -7.80
N ASP A 84 -6.51 1.85 -8.52
CA ASP A 84 -7.23 3.08 -8.28
C ASP A 84 -8.50 2.86 -7.43
N PHE A 85 -8.46 3.33 -6.19
CA PHE A 85 -9.61 3.31 -5.28
C PHE A 85 -10.68 4.37 -5.59
N GLN A 86 -10.45 5.27 -6.56
CA GLN A 86 -11.48 6.18 -7.06
C GLN A 86 -12.53 5.46 -7.91
N ALA A 87 -12.19 4.28 -8.43
CA ALA A 87 -13.12 3.41 -9.10
C ALA A 87 -14.04 2.69 -8.09
N PRO A 88 -15.29 2.34 -8.48
CA PRO A 88 -16.06 1.38 -7.72
C PRO A 88 -15.25 0.09 -7.52
N VAL A 89 -15.18 -0.39 -6.28
CA VAL A 89 -14.45 -1.63 -5.93
C VAL A 89 -15.43 -2.79 -5.74
N GLY A 90 -14.96 -4.00 -6.03
CA GLY A 90 -15.66 -5.27 -5.82
C GLY A 90 -14.80 -6.23 -5.00
N ILE A 91 -15.41 -7.29 -4.45
CA ILE A 91 -14.69 -8.39 -3.78
C ILE A 91 -14.89 -9.67 -4.58
N LYS A 92 -13.79 -10.25 -5.06
CA LYS A 92 -13.79 -11.58 -5.66
C LYS A 92 -13.71 -12.59 -4.51
N ARG A 93 -14.84 -13.26 -4.28
CA ARG A 93 -15.01 -14.25 -3.22
C ARG A 93 -14.78 -15.67 -3.74
N PHE A 94 -14.09 -16.48 -2.97
CA PHE A 94 -13.96 -17.92 -3.23
C PHE A 94 -15.11 -18.75 -2.62
N SER A 95 -15.87 -18.16 -1.67
CA SER A 95 -16.98 -18.83 -1.00
C SER A 95 -18.11 -17.85 -0.65
N SER A 96 -19.09 -18.30 0.15
CA SER A 96 -20.11 -17.40 0.73
C SER A 96 -19.54 -16.44 1.79
N TYR A 97 -18.30 -16.64 2.22
CA TYR A 97 -17.59 -15.81 3.21
C TYR A 97 -16.58 -14.90 2.52
N ILE A 98 -16.28 -13.78 3.17
CA ILE A 98 -15.08 -12.98 2.93
C ILE A 98 -14.03 -13.41 3.95
N THR A 99 -12.86 -13.85 3.48
CA THR A 99 -11.80 -14.49 4.26
C THR A 99 -10.47 -13.77 4.03
N ALA A 100 -9.81 -13.38 5.12
CA ALA A 100 -8.47 -12.80 5.09
C ALA A 100 -7.45 -13.79 4.51
N GLY A 101 -6.47 -13.29 3.77
CA GLY A 101 -5.43 -14.06 3.08
C GLY A 101 -5.89 -14.79 1.81
N GLN A 102 -7.21 -14.93 1.60
CA GLN A 102 -7.76 -15.68 0.47
C GLN A 102 -8.47 -14.76 -0.54
N ASP A 103 -9.45 -13.99 -0.08
CA ASP A 103 -10.26 -13.15 -0.97
C ASP A 103 -9.53 -11.87 -1.38
N ARG A 104 -9.94 -11.31 -2.53
CA ARG A 104 -9.29 -10.16 -3.14
C ARG A 104 -10.26 -9.05 -3.48
N VAL A 105 -9.83 -7.80 -3.31
CA VAL A 105 -10.52 -6.59 -3.77
C VAL A 105 -10.04 -6.26 -5.18
N TYR A 106 -10.95 -5.92 -6.08
CA TYR A 106 -10.63 -5.48 -7.43
C TYR A 106 -11.35 -4.17 -7.79
N ALA A 107 -10.75 -3.36 -8.66
CA ALA A 107 -11.43 -2.19 -9.25
C ALA A 107 -12.35 -2.65 -10.39
N LEU A 108 -13.62 -2.23 -10.37
CA LEU A 108 -14.67 -2.67 -11.29
C LEU A 108 -14.53 -2.11 -12.71
N ASN A 109 -13.74 -1.05 -12.91
CA ASN A 109 -13.56 -0.37 -14.19
C ASN A 109 -12.30 -0.80 -14.96
N THR A 110 -11.67 -1.91 -14.58
CA THR A 110 -10.40 -2.36 -15.18
C THR A 110 -10.59 -3.58 -16.09
N VAL A 111 -9.94 -3.55 -17.26
CA VAL A 111 -10.02 -4.62 -18.29
C VAL A 111 -9.38 -5.92 -17.79
N ALA A 112 -8.36 -5.81 -16.93
CA ALA A 112 -7.73 -6.91 -16.23
C ALA A 112 -7.65 -6.56 -14.74
N PRO A 113 -8.63 -6.97 -13.92
CA PRO A 113 -8.66 -6.61 -12.51
C PRO A 113 -7.48 -7.26 -11.76
N VAL A 114 -6.47 -6.45 -11.48
CA VAL A 114 -5.43 -6.83 -10.52
C VAL A 114 -6.08 -6.78 -9.14
N GLY A 115 -6.32 -7.96 -8.58
CA GLY A 115 -6.94 -8.10 -7.27
C GLY A 115 -5.92 -7.95 -6.14
N ILE A 116 -6.17 -7.05 -5.20
CA ILE A 116 -5.38 -6.91 -3.97
C ILE A 116 -5.94 -7.84 -2.90
N THR A 117 -5.07 -8.67 -2.32
CA THR A 117 -5.45 -9.58 -1.23
C THR A 117 -5.89 -8.81 0.02
N ILE A 118 -6.99 -9.24 0.63
CA ILE A 118 -7.39 -8.78 1.96
C ILE A 118 -6.44 -9.42 2.97
N ARG A 119 -5.61 -8.62 3.64
CA ARG A 119 -4.63 -9.11 4.62
C ARG A 119 -5.25 -9.37 5.99
N THR A 120 -6.07 -8.44 6.46
CA THR A 120 -6.64 -8.47 7.81
C THR A 120 -8.07 -7.93 7.77
N ILE A 121 -8.93 -8.46 8.63
CA ILE A 121 -10.31 -8.01 8.80
C ILE A 121 -10.51 -7.69 10.28
N TYR A 122 -10.98 -6.48 10.57
CA TYR A 122 -11.46 -6.12 11.91
C TYR A 122 -12.97 -5.96 11.88
N LYS A 123 -13.66 -6.47 12.88
CA LYS A 123 -15.09 -6.28 13.09
C LYS A 123 -15.31 -5.03 13.94
N LEU A 124 -16.29 -4.22 13.55
CA LEU A 124 -16.69 -2.99 14.22
C LEU A 124 -18.19 -3.12 14.52
N ASP A 125 -18.53 -3.33 15.79
CA ASP A 125 -19.91 -3.64 16.21
C ASP A 125 -20.70 -2.40 16.64
N ASP A 126 -19.99 -1.33 16.99
CA ASP A 126 -20.61 -0.09 17.42
C ASP A 126 -19.91 1.16 16.87
N LYS A 127 -20.41 2.31 17.33
CA LYS A 127 -19.89 3.61 16.92
C LYS A 127 -18.52 3.90 17.54
N GLU A 128 -18.25 3.39 18.74
CA GLU A 128 -16.99 3.60 19.45
C GLU A 128 -15.85 2.89 18.70
N ASP A 129 -16.08 1.63 18.27
CA ASP A 129 -15.16 0.88 17.42
C ASP A 129 -14.85 1.62 16.11
N LEU A 130 -15.87 2.20 15.48
CA LEU A 130 -15.71 2.93 14.23
C LEU A 130 -14.84 4.19 14.41
N GLU A 131 -15.07 4.95 15.47
CA GLU A 131 -14.27 6.15 15.76
C GLU A 131 -12.84 5.78 16.18
N LEU A 132 -12.67 4.70 16.96
CA LEU A 132 -11.37 4.15 17.31
C LEU A 132 -10.61 3.70 16.05
N ALA A 133 -11.25 2.98 15.14
CA ALA A 133 -10.65 2.54 13.89
C ALA A 133 -10.19 3.73 13.02
N LYS A 134 -11.01 4.79 12.89
CA LYS A 134 -10.61 6.01 12.16
C LYS A 134 -9.37 6.66 12.77
N LYS A 135 -9.34 6.76 14.10
CA LYS A 135 -8.20 7.32 14.84
C LYS A 135 -6.93 6.50 14.58
N LEU A 136 -6.99 5.18 14.78
CA LEU A 136 -5.85 4.29 14.60
C LEU A 136 -5.31 4.29 13.15
N VAL A 137 -6.20 4.32 12.16
CA VAL A 137 -5.81 4.42 10.74
C VAL A 137 -5.10 5.75 10.46
N THR A 138 -5.62 6.86 11.00
CA THR A 138 -5.01 8.19 10.83
C THR A 138 -3.64 8.28 11.50
N GLU A 139 -3.50 7.76 12.71
CA GLU A 139 -2.22 7.72 13.45
C GLU A 139 -1.18 6.88 12.70
N ALA A 140 -1.57 5.71 12.19
CA ALA A 140 -0.69 4.85 11.40
C ALA A 140 -0.20 5.53 10.11
N GLU A 141 -1.08 6.28 9.43
CA GLU A 141 -0.69 7.07 8.26
C GLU A 141 0.27 8.22 8.60
N GLN A 142 0.00 8.94 9.69
CA GLN A 142 0.83 10.06 10.12
C GLN A 142 2.22 9.57 10.54
N ALA A 143 2.31 8.47 11.28
CA ALA A 143 3.56 7.85 11.66
C ALA A 143 4.39 7.45 10.43
N ALA A 144 3.76 6.84 9.42
CA ALA A 144 4.44 6.50 8.17
C ALA A 144 4.88 7.75 7.39
N LYS A 145 4.05 8.79 7.33
CA LYS A 145 4.41 10.06 6.67
C LYS A 145 5.59 10.73 7.35
N ALA A 146 5.62 10.78 8.68
CA ALA A 146 6.73 11.32 9.45
C ALA A 146 8.03 10.56 9.18
N ALA A 147 7.98 9.23 9.22
CA ALA A 147 9.15 8.38 8.95
C ALA A 147 9.69 8.47 7.50
N ASN A 148 8.89 8.97 6.56
CA ASN A 148 9.32 9.21 5.18
C ASN A 148 9.85 10.65 4.95
N ALA A 149 9.69 11.54 5.92
CA ALA A 149 10.15 12.92 5.85
C ALA A 149 11.53 13.13 6.50
N GLU A 150 12.02 12.12 7.23
CA GLU A 150 13.36 12.02 7.82
C GLU A 150 14.39 11.49 6.80
#